data_AF-A0A9D2TMV9-F1
#
_entry.id   AF-A0A9D2TMV9-F1
#
_cell.length_a   1.000
_cell.length_b   1.000
_cell.length_c   1.000
_cell.angle_alpha   90.00
_cell.angle_beta   90.00
_cell.angle_gamma   90.00
#
_symmetry.space_group_name_H-M   'P 1'
#
loop_
_entity.id
_entity.type
_entity.pdbx_description
1 polymer ?
#
loop_
_entity_poly.entity_id
_entity_poly.type
_entity_poly.pdbx_seq_one_letter_code
_entity_poly.pdbx_strand_id
1 'polypeptide(L)'
;MDRQMNEQVIEVNAGPGMRETDDLPVLLKRCMDEGFPLTAISRATKLPEPELQDYLNGRLPSDFTRTEYLHIFLMLLLYEKPVSDVYYRDLMDELTRVFEVPRETIARYAGVSMDELNAFENSDKREQIERCIAHLFVTFIRDSRFTCENGPWVTIGCGEPEGREENQ
;
A
#
# COMPACT_ATOMS: atom_id res chain seq x y z
N MET A 1 -9.73 -50.39 9.56
CA MET A 1 -10.28 -49.70 10.76
C MET A 1 -9.75 -48.29 10.65
N ASP A 2 -10.38 -47.50 9.78
CA ASP A 2 -9.82 -46.22 9.30
C ASP A 2 -10.41 -45.08 10.12
N ARG A 3 -9.55 -44.38 10.85
CA ARG A 3 -9.91 -43.16 11.57
C ARG A 3 -10.02 -42.04 10.54
N GLN A 4 -11.25 -41.65 10.19
CA GLN A 4 -11.51 -40.34 9.61
C GLN A 4 -11.12 -39.27 10.64
N MET A 5 -10.07 -38.51 10.36
CA MET A 5 -9.82 -37.24 11.03
C MET A 5 -10.88 -36.25 10.55
N ASN A 6 -11.81 -35.91 11.42
CA ASN A 6 -12.66 -34.74 11.25
C ASN A 6 -11.76 -33.50 11.40
N GLU A 7 -11.35 -32.93 10.27
CA GLU A 7 -10.85 -31.57 10.23
C GLU A 7 -12.03 -30.64 10.56
N GLN A 8 -12.00 -30.10 11.78
CA GLN A 8 -12.86 -28.97 12.12
C GLN A 8 -12.37 -27.77 11.32
N VAL A 9 -13.03 -27.51 10.20
CA VAL A 9 -12.93 -26.23 9.51
C VAL A 9 -13.52 -25.19 10.44
N ILE A 10 -12.66 -24.41 11.09
CA ILE A 10 -13.08 -23.23 11.84
C ILE A 10 -13.44 -22.18 10.79
N GLU A 11 -14.73 -22.06 10.46
CA GLU A 11 -15.25 -20.89 9.76
C GLU A 11 -15.11 -19.67 10.67
N VAL A 12 -14.07 -18.89 10.43
CA VAL A 12 -13.89 -17.57 11.03
C VAL A 12 -14.85 -16.63 10.31
N ASN A 13 -16.04 -16.44 10.88
CA ASN A 13 -16.97 -15.42 10.42
C ASN A 13 -16.35 -14.03 10.68
N ALA A 14 -16.08 -13.29 9.61
CA ALA A 14 -15.59 -11.92 9.66
C ALA A 14 -16.55 -11.05 10.50
N GLY A 15 -16.02 -10.45 11.57
CA GLY A 15 -16.78 -9.49 12.37
C GLY A 15 -17.16 -8.25 11.54
N PRO A 16 -18.12 -7.42 12.01
CA PRO A 16 -18.71 -6.30 11.26
C PRO A 16 -17.74 -5.15 10.89
N GLY A 17 -16.44 -5.30 11.14
CA GLY A 17 -15.38 -4.37 10.74
C GLY A 17 -14.28 -4.99 9.88
N MET A 18 -14.38 -6.27 9.49
CA MET A 18 -13.40 -6.94 8.63
C MET A 18 -14.00 -7.12 7.23
N ARG A 19 -13.66 -6.24 6.30
CA ARG A 19 -14.02 -6.42 4.88
C ARG A 19 -12.89 -7.17 4.19
N GLU A 20 -13.25 -8.11 3.33
CA GLU A 20 -12.37 -8.48 2.21
C GLU A 20 -11.99 -7.18 1.50
N THR A 21 -10.71 -6.99 1.19
CA THR A 21 -10.24 -5.75 0.56
C THR A 21 -10.99 -5.52 -0.74
N ASP A 22 -11.72 -4.41 -0.79
CA ASP A 22 -12.41 -3.95 -1.99
C ASP A 22 -11.38 -3.80 -3.13
N ASP A 23 -11.73 -4.27 -4.33
CA ASP A 23 -10.88 -4.08 -5.51
C ASP A 23 -10.63 -2.57 -5.74
N LEU A 24 -9.51 -2.23 -6.37
CA LEU A 24 -9.04 -0.85 -6.56
C LEU A 24 -10.12 0.11 -7.11
N PRO A 25 -10.98 -0.27 -8.09
CA PRO A 25 -12.04 0.61 -8.57
C PRO A 25 -13.09 0.93 -7.48
N VAL A 26 -13.37 -0.05 -6.60
CA VAL A 26 -14.32 0.10 -5.50
C VAL A 26 -13.76 1.04 -4.44
N LEU A 27 -12.49 0.87 -4.04
CA LEU A 27 -11.82 1.80 -3.12
C LEU A 27 -11.75 3.22 -3.67
N LEU A 28 -11.40 3.40 -4.94
CA LEU A 28 -11.38 4.71 -5.59
C LEU A 28 -12.76 5.38 -5.55
N LYS A 29 -13.81 4.64 -5.92
CA LYS A 29 -15.18 5.15 -5.89
C LYS A 29 -15.61 5.54 -4.47
N ARG A 30 -15.30 4.71 -3.48
CA ARG A 30 -15.63 4.99 -2.07
C ARG A 30 -14.93 6.23 -1.56
N CYS A 31 -13.65 6.45 -1.87
CA CYS A 31 -12.98 7.70 -1.56
C CYS A 31 -13.70 8.91 -2.17
N MET A 32 -14.17 8.81 -3.42
CA MET A 32 -14.95 9.89 -4.04
C MET A 32 -16.29 10.13 -3.33
N ASP A 33 -16.99 9.06 -2.96
CA ASP A 33 -18.27 9.13 -2.24
C ASP A 33 -18.10 9.74 -0.83
N GLU A 34 -16.95 9.54 -0.17
CA GLU A 34 -16.55 10.15 1.11
C GLU A 34 -16.06 11.60 0.96
N GLY A 35 -16.04 12.15 -0.26
CA GLY A 35 -15.71 13.55 -0.53
C GLY A 35 -14.24 13.82 -0.86
N PHE A 36 -13.44 12.80 -1.19
CA PHE A 36 -12.09 12.96 -1.74
C PHE A 36 -12.16 13.02 -3.28
N PRO A 37 -12.17 14.20 -3.91
CA PRO A 37 -12.28 14.29 -5.36
C PRO A 37 -11.05 13.69 -6.06
N LEU A 38 -11.24 13.22 -7.29
CA LEU A 38 -10.19 12.62 -8.11
C LEU A 38 -8.95 13.53 -8.25
N THR A 39 -9.17 14.84 -8.34
CA THR A 39 -8.12 15.88 -8.37
C THR A 39 -7.24 15.86 -7.11
N ALA A 40 -7.83 15.64 -5.93
CA ALA A 40 -7.09 15.56 -4.67
C ALA A 40 -6.29 14.25 -4.60
N ILE A 41 -6.90 13.13 -4.99
CA ILE A 41 -6.23 11.82 -5.05
C ILE A 41 -5.07 11.87 -6.05
N SER A 42 -5.27 12.47 -7.23
CA SER A 42 -4.24 12.66 -8.25
C SER A 42 -3.04 13.45 -7.70
N ARG A 43 -3.28 14.60 -7.06
CA ARG A 43 -2.20 15.38 -6.43
C ARG A 43 -1.50 14.61 -5.32
N ALA A 44 -2.27 13.92 -4.49
CA ALA A 44 -1.77 13.13 -3.37
C ALA A 44 -1.09 11.84 -3.81
N THR A 45 -1.19 11.44 -5.07
CA THR A 45 -0.54 10.23 -5.60
C THR A 45 0.48 10.49 -6.68
N LYS A 46 0.47 11.69 -7.28
CA LYS A 46 1.17 12.03 -8.52
C LYS A 46 0.71 11.20 -9.73
N LEU A 47 -0.39 10.46 -9.61
CA LEU A 47 -1.01 9.76 -10.74
C LEU A 47 -1.94 10.72 -11.49
N PRO A 48 -1.88 10.80 -12.83
CA PRO A 48 -2.78 11.65 -13.60
C PRO A 48 -4.26 11.29 -13.39
N GLU A 49 -5.15 12.29 -13.36
CA GLU A 49 -6.60 12.05 -13.29
C GLU A 49 -7.14 11.13 -14.40
N PRO A 50 -6.69 11.22 -15.67
CA PRO A 50 -7.12 10.28 -16.72
C PRO A 50 -6.77 8.82 -16.39
N GLU A 51 -5.62 8.58 -15.75
CA GLU A 51 -5.20 7.24 -15.33
C GLU A 51 -6.08 6.72 -14.20
N LEU A 52 -6.37 7.55 -13.19
CA LEU A 52 -7.32 7.19 -12.12
C LEU A 52 -8.74 6.94 -12.67
N GLN A 53 -9.14 7.68 -13.71
CA GLN A 53 -10.42 7.48 -14.38
C GLN A 53 -10.48 6.14 -15.13
N ASP A 54 -9.38 5.70 -15.74
CA ASP A 54 -9.26 4.36 -16.34
C ASP A 54 -9.38 3.26 -15.27
N TYR A 55 -8.79 3.45 -14.09
CA TYR A 55 -8.92 2.50 -12.97
C TYR A 55 -10.36 2.39 -12.48
N LEU A 56 -11.09 3.51 -12.35
CA LEU A 56 -12.53 3.50 -12.07
C LEU A 56 -13.34 2.73 -13.12
N ASN A 57 -12.88 2.74 -14.37
CA ASN A 57 -13.50 1.99 -15.47
C ASN A 57 -13.04 0.52 -15.56
N GLY A 58 -12.24 0.05 -14.59
CA GLY A 58 -11.74 -1.33 -14.51
C GLY A 58 -10.52 -1.61 -15.39
N ARG A 59 -9.89 -0.59 -15.99
CA ARG A 59 -8.69 -0.75 -16.81
C ARG A 59 -7.43 -0.58 -15.97
N LEU A 60 -7.04 -1.65 -15.28
CA LEU A 60 -5.83 -1.66 -14.47
C LEU A 60 -4.57 -1.61 -15.36
N PRO A 61 -3.49 -0.93 -14.92
CA PRO A 61 -2.24 -0.89 -15.63
C PRO A 61 -1.54 -2.26 -15.49
N SER A 62 -0.58 -2.54 -16.36
CA SER A 62 0.30 -3.70 -16.20
C SER A 62 1.35 -3.52 -15.09
N ASP A 63 1.54 -2.29 -14.60
CA ASP A 63 2.50 -1.94 -13.56
C ASP A 63 1.89 -2.18 -12.17
N PHE A 64 2.13 -3.38 -11.64
CA PHE A 64 1.56 -3.89 -10.39
C PHE A 64 1.94 -3.01 -9.17
N THR A 65 3.11 -2.39 -9.19
CA THR A 65 3.64 -1.61 -8.07
C THR A 65 2.88 -0.30 -7.89
N ARG A 66 2.44 0.34 -8.99
CA ARG A 66 1.58 1.54 -8.93
C ARG A 66 0.18 1.24 -8.44
N THR A 67 -0.39 0.10 -8.84
CA THR A 67 -1.68 -0.34 -8.32
C THR A 67 -1.60 -0.65 -6.84
N GLU A 68 -0.53 -1.29 -6.39
CA GLU A 68 -0.33 -1.60 -4.98
C GLU A 68 -0.23 -0.32 -4.18
N TYR A 69 0.69 0.59 -4.53
CA TYR A 69 0.79 1.91 -3.91
C TYR A 69 -0.57 2.62 -3.76
N LEU A 70 -1.31 2.75 -4.87
CA LEU A 70 -2.60 3.42 -4.87
C LEU A 70 -3.61 2.68 -3.97
N HIS A 71 -3.63 1.35 -4.00
CA HIS A 71 -4.49 0.55 -3.13
C HIS A 71 -4.19 0.82 -1.65
N ILE A 72 -2.92 0.77 -1.23
CA ILE A 72 -2.52 1.05 0.17
C ILE A 72 -2.92 2.47 0.56
N PHE A 73 -2.66 3.44 -0.32
CA PHE A 73 -3.00 4.84 -0.07
C PHE A 73 -4.50 5.04 0.15
N LEU A 74 -5.35 4.42 -0.68
CA LEU A 74 -6.80 4.54 -0.55
C LEU A 74 -7.32 3.84 0.71
N MET A 75 -6.78 2.67 1.06
CA MET A 75 -7.11 2.01 2.33
C MET A 75 -6.77 2.91 3.52
N LEU A 76 -5.59 3.55 3.52
CA LEU A 76 -5.20 4.50 4.57
C LEU A 76 -6.14 5.70 4.65
N LEU A 77 -6.58 6.26 3.51
CA LEU A 77 -7.55 7.36 3.48
C LEU A 77 -8.91 6.95 4.06
N LEU A 78 -9.35 5.72 3.80
CA LEU A 78 -10.64 5.19 4.26
C LEU A 78 -10.56 4.56 5.66
N TYR A 79 -9.39 4.58 6.31
CA TYR A 79 -9.13 3.85 7.55
C TYR A 79 -9.44 2.35 7.45
N GLU A 80 -9.28 1.79 6.25
CA GLU A 80 -9.45 0.38 5.97
C GLU A 80 -8.17 -0.41 6.20
N LYS A 81 -8.35 -1.67 6.58
CA LYS A 81 -7.28 -2.59 6.89
C LYS A 81 -7.53 -3.94 6.20
N PRO A 82 -6.53 -4.53 5.53
CA PRO A 82 -6.58 -5.93 5.12
C PRO A 82 -6.58 -6.86 6.34
N VAL A 83 -7.32 -7.96 6.22
CA VAL A 83 -7.43 -8.98 7.28
C VAL A 83 -6.12 -9.78 7.45
N SER A 84 -5.25 -9.76 6.44
CA SER A 84 -4.04 -10.58 6.39
C SER A 84 -2.86 -9.94 7.16
N ASP A 85 -2.35 -10.65 8.17
CA ASP A 85 -1.10 -10.27 8.83
C ASP A 85 0.13 -10.40 7.92
N VAL A 86 0.07 -11.36 7.00
CA VAL A 86 1.12 -11.61 6.00
C VAL A 86 1.34 -10.35 5.16
N TYR A 87 0.28 -9.62 4.83
CA TYR A 87 0.39 -8.37 4.08
C TYR A 87 1.31 -7.35 4.76
N TYR A 88 1.13 -7.10 6.05
CA TYR A 88 1.97 -6.14 6.78
C TYR A 88 3.38 -6.65 7.02
N ARG A 89 3.56 -7.98 7.12
CA ARG A 89 4.89 -8.60 7.12
C ARG A 89 5.61 -8.36 5.81
N ASP A 90 4.96 -8.59 4.69
CA ASP A 90 5.52 -8.37 3.36
C ASP A 90 5.89 -6.89 3.15
N LEU A 91 5.01 -5.96 3.53
CA LEU A 91 5.33 -4.52 3.48
C LEU A 91 6.54 -4.14 4.33
N MET A 92 6.64 -4.70 5.55
CA MET A 92 7.78 -4.47 6.43
C MET A 92 9.06 -5.07 5.83
N ASP A 93 8.98 -6.24 5.22
CA ASP A 93 10.12 -6.88 4.57
C ASP A 93 10.56 -6.08 3.34
N GLU A 94 9.64 -5.57 2.53
CA GLU A 94 9.96 -4.64 1.43
C GLU A 94 10.60 -3.34 1.94
N LEU A 95 10.08 -2.74 3.01
CA LEU A 95 10.71 -1.58 3.68
C LEU A 95 12.17 -1.86 4.05
N THR A 96 12.46 -3.04 4.59
CA THR A 96 13.82 -3.37 5.02
C THR A 96 14.74 -3.78 3.87
N ARG A 97 14.22 -4.48 2.86
CA ARG A 97 15.00 -5.09 1.78
C ARG A 97 15.23 -4.15 0.61
N VAL A 98 14.20 -3.41 0.21
CA VAL A 98 14.22 -2.55 -0.97
C VAL A 98 14.62 -1.13 -0.59
N PHE A 99 13.98 -0.59 0.44
CA PHE A 99 14.18 0.79 0.85
C PHE A 99 15.27 0.92 1.91
N GLU A 100 15.89 -0.21 2.29
CA GLU A 100 16.97 -0.31 3.27
C GLU A 100 16.61 0.35 4.62
N VAL A 101 15.33 0.38 4.99
CA VAL A 101 14.84 0.97 6.23
C VAL A 101 15.09 -0.03 7.37
N PRO A 102 15.97 0.25 8.34
CA PRO A 102 16.23 -0.69 9.42
C PRO A 102 14.98 -0.92 10.27
N ARG A 103 14.76 -2.13 10.77
CA ARG A 103 13.61 -2.46 11.62
C ARG A 103 13.57 -1.59 12.88
N GLU A 104 14.72 -1.20 13.42
CA GLU A 104 14.83 -0.29 14.56
C GLU A 104 14.27 1.10 14.25
N THR A 105 14.41 1.56 13.00
CA THR A 105 13.83 2.82 12.53
C THR A 105 12.32 2.69 12.40
N ILE A 106 11.83 1.56 11.88
CA ILE A 106 10.38 1.27 11.79
C ILE A 106 9.76 1.23 13.18
N ALA A 107 10.38 0.51 14.13
CA ALA A 107 9.91 0.41 15.52
C ALA A 107 9.86 1.78 16.20
N ARG A 108 10.91 2.59 16.01
CA ARG A 108 10.98 3.96 16.53
C ARG A 108 9.90 4.86 15.93
N TYR A 109 9.65 4.74 14.62
CA TYR A 109 8.59 5.48 13.94
C TYR A 109 7.21 5.10 14.46
N ALA A 110 6.98 3.80 14.72
CA ALA A 110 5.74 3.29 15.30
C ALA A 110 5.61 3.58 16.81
N GLY A 111 6.69 4.01 17.49
CA GLY A 111 6.68 4.26 18.93
C GLY A 111 6.62 2.99 19.79
N VAL A 112 7.19 1.89 19.30
CA VAL A 112 7.18 0.56 19.95
C VAL A 112 8.58 -0.03 20.06
N SER A 113 8.75 -1.06 20.89
CA SER A 113 9.98 -1.84 20.95
C SER A 113 10.16 -2.76 19.72
N MET A 114 11.38 -3.26 19.52
CA MET A 114 11.65 -4.24 18.47
C MET A 114 10.89 -5.55 18.66
N ASP A 115 10.71 -6.00 19.90
CA ASP A 115 9.97 -7.22 20.19
C ASP A 115 8.47 -7.03 19.91
N GLU A 116 7.90 -5.87 20.28
CA GLU A 116 6.53 -5.50 19.93
C GLU A 116 6.34 -5.41 18.41
N LEU A 117 7.27 -4.80 17.67
CA LEU A 117 7.20 -4.76 16.21
C LEU A 117 7.29 -6.16 15.60
N ASN A 118 8.19 -7.00 16.11
CA ASN A 118 8.42 -8.35 15.60
C ASN A 118 7.28 -9.32 15.93
N ALA A 119 6.43 -9.02 16.93
CA ALA A 119 5.28 -9.82 17.33
C ALA A 119 3.97 -9.00 17.32
N PHE A 120 3.86 -8.05 16.38
CA PHE A 120 2.79 -7.05 16.36
C PHE A 120 1.39 -7.65 16.31
N GLU A 121 1.23 -8.87 15.78
CA GLU A 121 -0.07 -9.56 15.69
C GLU A 121 -0.70 -9.80 17.07
N ASN A 122 0.16 -9.93 18.10
CA ASN A 122 -0.21 -10.16 19.49
C ASN A 122 -0.12 -8.88 20.34
N SER A 123 0.20 -7.73 19.74
CA SER A 123 0.32 -6.45 20.45
C SER A 123 -1.04 -5.77 20.61
N ASP A 124 -1.24 -5.10 21.75
CA ASP A 124 -2.34 -4.17 21.98
C ASP A 124 -2.27 -2.93 21.07
N LYS A 125 -1.09 -2.64 20.49
CA LYS A 125 -0.84 -1.55 19.53
C LYS A 125 -0.86 -2.02 18.08
N ARG A 126 -1.35 -3.22 17.79
CA ARG A 126 -1.36 -3.83 16.45
C ARG A 126 -1.82 -2.86 15.35
N GLU A 127 -2.98 -2.24 15.53
CA GLU A 127 -3.56 -1.33 14.54
C GLU A 127 -2.67 -0.09 14.27
N GLN A 128 -2.01 0.43 15.31
CA GLN A 128 -1.05 1.52 15.17
C GLN A 128 0.18 1.07 14.39
N ILE A 129 0.73 -0.09 14.72
CA ILE A 129 1.94 -0.64 14.08
C ILE A 129 1.67 -0.87 12.58
N GLU A 130 0.55 -1.51 12.25
CA GLU A 130 0.11 -1.76 10.87
C GLU A 130 -0.06 -0.47 10.06
N ARG A 131 -0.70 0.55 10.63
CA ARG A 131 -0.82 1.88 9.99
C ARG A 131 0.54 2.53 9.78
N CYS A 132 1.44 2.42 10.74
CA CYS A 132 2.80 2.95 10.62
C CYS A 132 3.57 2.25 9.49
N ILE A 133 3.46 0.92 9.37
CA ILE A 133 4.07 0.14 8.28
C ILE A 133 3.51 0.60 6.92
N ALA A 134 2.19 0.62 6.77
CA ALA A 134 1.55 1.03 5.52
C ALA A 134 1.88 2.48 5.14
N HIS A 135 1.89 3.40 6.12
CA HIS A 135 2.26 4.79 5.90
C HIS A 135 3.73 4.95 5.49
N LEU A 136 4.65 4.23 6.13
CA LEU A 136 6.06 4.23 5.74
C LEU A 136 6.23 3.72 4.31
N PHE A 137 5.62 2.58 3.97
CA PHE A 137 5.71 2.01 2.63
C PHE A 137 5.22 3.02 1.57
N VAL A 138 4.05 3.62 1.79
CA VAL A 138 3.49 4.69 0.95
C VAL A 138 4.43 5.90 0.84
N THR A 139 5.12 6.25 1.92
CA THR A 139 6.06 7.37 1.92
C THR A 139 7.27 7.08 1.02
N PHE A 140 7.86 5.89 1.14
CA PHE A 140 9.06 5.51 0.39
C PHE A 140 8.79 5.23 -1.08
N ILE A 141 7.70 4.55 -1.41
CA ILE A 141 7.33 4.26 -2.80
C ILE A 141 6.97 5.53 -3.60
N ARG A 142 6.61 6.63 -2.94
CA ARG A 142 6.35 7.93 -3.59
C ARG A 142 7.58 8.81 -3.75
N ASP A 143 8.67 8.47 -3.08
CA ASP A 143 9.89 9.23 -3.10
C ASP A 143 10.69 8.84 -4.35
N SER A 144 10.86 9.83 -5.24
CA SER A 144 11.53 9.67 -6.53
C SER A 144 13.00 9.27 -6.39
N ARG A 145 13.64 9.45 -5.22
CA ARG A 145 15.00 8.97 -4.99
C ARG A 145 15.09 7.44 -4.98
N PHE A 146 14.00 6.78 -4.60
CA PHE A 146 13.91 5.32 -4.55
C PHE A 146 13.21 4.74 -5.78
N THR A 147 12.51 5.58 -6.56
CA THR A 147 11.61 5.13 -7.63
C THR A 147 11.87 5.75 -9.01
N CYS A 148 12.81 6.70 -9.17
CA CYS A 148 13.18 7.26 -10.48
C CYS A 148 14.64 6.92 -10.88
N GLU A 149 14.80 6.58 -12.17
CA GLU A 149 15.99 6.36 -13.03
C GLU A 149 17.22 5.57 -12.55
N ASN A 150 17.49 5.39 -11.25
CA ASN A 150 18.60 4.56 -10.77
C ASN A 150 18.27 3.75 -9.49
N GLY A 151 17.02 3.77 -9.03
CA GLY A 151 16.56 2.87 -7.97
C GLY A 151 16.38 1.43 -8.48
N PRO A 152 16.27 0.42 -7.60
CA PRO A 152 16.01 -0.98 -7.99
C PRO A 152 14.69 -1.20 -8.77
N TRP A 153 13.90 -0.13 -8.98
CA TRP A 153 12.58 -0.13 -9.61
C TRP A 153 12.50 0.86 -10.78
N VAL A 154 13.50 0.84 -11.67
CA VAL A 154 13.56 1.73 -12.84
C VAL A 154 12.28 1.62 -13.69
N THR A 155 11.51 2.71 -13.69
CA THR A 155 10.40 2.98 -14.62
C THR A 155 10.94 3.73 -15.83
N ILE A 156 10.82 3.16 -17.04
CA ILE A 156 10.90 3.93 -18.28
C ILE A 156 9.66 4.82 -18.32
N GLY A 157 9.82 6.11 -18.05
CA GLY A 157 8.73 7.09 -18.11
C GLY A 157 8.78 8.13 -16.99
N CYS A 158 9.88 8.89 -16.92
CA CYS A 158 9.92 10.12 -16.14
C CYS A 158 10.36 11.26 -17.06
N GLY A 159 9.38 11.96 -17.64
CA GLY A 159 9.55 13.27 -18.30
C GLY A 159 10.21 13.23 -19.67
N GLU A 160 9.48 13.67 -20.70
CA GLU A 160 10.14 14.24 -21.87
C GLU A 160 11.01 15.41 -21.40
N PRO A 161 12.29 15.50 -21.79
CA PRO A 161 13.02 16.76 -21.63
C PRO A 161 12.37 17.78 -22.56
N GLU A 162 11.61 18.71 -21.99
CA GLU A 162 11.17 19.91 -22.68
C GLU A 162 12.40 20.64 -23.27
N GLY A 163 12.35 20.82 -24.59
CA GLY A 163 13.01 21.84 -25.40
C GLY A 163 14.37 22.38 -24.95
N ARG A 164 15.42 22.01 -25.68
CA ARG A 164 16.39 23.01 -26.14
C ARG A 164 16.19 23.26 -27.62
N GLU A 165 15.30 24.20 -27.93
CA GLU A 165 15.55 25.09 -29.08
C GLU A 165 16.71 25.99 -28.67
N GLU A 166 17.89 25.76 -29.22
CA GLU A 166 18.86 26.84 -29.40
C GLU A 166 19.18 26.95 -30.89
N ASN A 167 18.66 28.03 -31.46
CA ASN A 167 19.04 28.58 -32.75
C ASN A 167 20.56 28.81 -32.79
N GLN A 168 21.27 28.19 -33.75
CA GLN A 168 22.16 28.80 -34.75
C GLN A 168 22.98 27.76 -35.51
#